data_AF-A0A2S5A8R1-F1
#
_entry.id   AF-A0A2S5A8R1-F1
#
_cell.length_a   1.000
_cell.length_b   1.000
_cell.length_c   1.000
_cell.angle_alpha   90.00
_cell.angle_beta   90.00
_cell.angle_gamma   90.00
#
_symmetry.space_group_name_H-M   'P 1'
#
loop_
_entity.id
_entity.type
_entity.pdbx_description
1 polymer ?
#
loop_
_entity_poly.entity_id
_entity_poly.type
_entity_poly.pdbx_seq_one_letter_code
_entity_poly.pdbx_strand_id
1 'polypeptide(L)'
;MPTKVELEKRYSSYSNEELLDLLNDQEAYTELAIDVASNELKGRNLGEEEIKEYIAQKYKQAELFIEKNIHQELPLVLKSIFYFCWLPLITLPFKMYFKEDKSILKLKQTNFYATIGFIFFTVAALCFLFLKTNLLSAISIWIMGMIIALITDKRFNRDPIIRRFDQIIRKYQSSSPLFTDNDEPSQLP
;
A
#
# COMPACT_ATOMS: atom_id res chain seq x y z
N MET A 1 -10.71 -28.37 -13.51
CA MET A 1 -10.59 -27.10 -14.26
C MET A 1 -11.95 -26.79 -14.87
N PRO A 2 -12.40 -25.53 -14.86
CA PRO A 2 -13.67 -25.15 -15.48
C PRO A 2 -13.61 -25.34 -17.00
N THR A 3 -14.73 -25.73 -17.60
CA THR A 3 -14.85 -25.94 -19.05
C THR A 3 -15.19 -24.64 -19.78
N LYS A 4 -14.96 -24.58 -21.11
CA LYS A 4 -15.22 -23.38 -21.93
C LYS A 4 -16.68 -22.89 -21.81
N VAL A 5 -17.63 -23.81 -21.88
CA VAL A 5 -19.08 -23.50 -21.79
C VAL A 5 -19.46 -22.93 -20.41
N GLU A 6 -18.84 -23.43 -19.34
CA GLU A 6 -19.05 -22.91 -18.00
C GLU A 6 -18.48 -21.49 -17.83
N LEU A 7 -17.34 -21.20 -18.45
CA LEU A 7 -16.72 -19.88 -18.45
C LEU A 7 -17.52 -18.87 -19.27
N GLU A 8 -17.99 -19.25 -20.46
CA GLU A 8 -18.87 -18.40 -21.29
C GLU A 8 -20.15 -18.02 -20.54
N LYS A 9 -20.80 -19.02 -19.91
CA LYS A 9 -21.99 -18.78 -19.09
C LYS A 9 -21.72 -17.90 -17.87
N ARG A 10 -20.53 -18.01 -17.27
CA ARG A 10 -20.14 -17.17 -16.13
C ARG A 10 -19.84 -15.74 -16.56
N TYR A 11 -19.03 -15.56 -17.60
CA TYR A 11 -18.57 -14.25 -18.05
C TYR A 11 -19.65 -13.44 -18.75
N SER A 12 -20.67 -14.08 -19.32
CA SER A 12 -21.86 -13.37 -19.81
C SER A 12 -22.62 -12.64 -18.70
N SER A 13 -22.52 -13.10 -17.44
CA SER A 13 -23.12 -12.41 -16.29
C SER A 13 -22.26 -11.30 -15.69
N TYR A 14 -21.00 -11.16 -16.11
CA TYR A 14 -20.08 -10.15 -15.60
C TYR A 14 -20.34 -8.80 -16.27
N SER A 15 -20.09 -7.72 -15.54
CA SER A 15 -20.04 -6.36 -16.06
C SER A 15 -18.82 -6.14 -16.96
N ASN A 16 -18.85 -5.06 -17.76
CA ASN A 16 -17.73 -4.71 -18.63
C ASN A 16 -16.44 -4.43 -17.83
N GLU A 17 -16.56 -3.76 -16.67
CA GLU A 17 -15.43 -3.52 -15.77
C GLU A 17 -14.81 -4.81 -15.24
N GLU A 18 -15.63 -5.80 -14.85
CA GLU A 18 -15.13 -7.10 -14.35
C GLU A 18 -14.42 -7.91 -15.43
N LEU A 19 -14.88 -7.84 -16.68
CA LEU A 19 -14.22 -8.48 -17.81
C LEU A 19 -12.88 -7.79 -18.14
N LEU A 20 -12.84 -6.46 -18.08
CA LEU A 20 -11.60 -5.70 -18.25
C LEU A 20 -10.62 -5.95 -17.10
N ASP A 21 -11.09 -6.10 -15.86
CA ASP A 21 -10.28 -6.49 -14.70
C ASP A 21 -9.62 -7.86 -14.91
N LEU A 22 -10.37 -8.83 -15.45
CA LEU A 22 -9.84 -10.15 -15.78
C LEU A 22 -8.75 -10.08 -16.85
N LEU A 23 -8.98 -9.30 -17.91
CA LEU A 23 -8.00 -9.10 -18.97
C LEU A 23 -6.77 -8.30 -18.53
N ASN A 24 -6.88 -7.50 -17.47
CA ASN A 24 -5.75 -6.75 -16.91
C ASN A 24 -4.86 -7.64 -16.01
N ASP A 25 -5.40 -8.71 -15.42
CA ASP A 25 -4.68 -9.65 -14.54
C ASP A 25 -4.44 -11.01 -15.22
N GLN A 26 -3.90 -11.00 -16.45
CA GLN A 26 -3.74 -12.20 -17.28
C GLN A 26 -2.95 -13.33 -16.61
N GLU A 27 -1.99 -13.00 -15.74
CA GLU A 27 -1.15 -13.98 -15.04
C GLU A 27 -1.95 -14.83 -14.03
N ALA A 28 -3.05 -14.30 -13.50
CA ALA A 28 -3.90 -15.01 -12.54
C ALA A 28 -4.88 -15.99 -13.19
N TYR A 29 -5.04 -15.96 -14.52
CA TYR A 29 -6.05 -16.73 -15.25
C TYR A 29 -5.45 -17.68 -16.29
N THR A 30 -6.24 -18.70 -16.68
CA THR A 30 -5.85 -19.60 -17.76
C THR A 30 -6.02 -18.91 -19.11
N GLU A 31 -5.21 -19.27 -20.11
CA GLU A 31 -5.32 -18.76 -21.49
C GLU A 31 -6.74 -18.94 -22.05
N LEU A 32 -7.40 -20.06 -21.72
CA LEU A 32 -8.77 -20.33 -22.12
C LEU A 32 -9.78 -19.35 -21.50
N ALA A 33 -9.56 -18.92 -20.25
CA ALA A 33 -10.39 -17.90 -19.61
C ALA A 33 -10.18 -16.51 -20.25
N ILE A 34 -8.94 -16.17 -20.60
CA ILE A 34 -8.62 -14.90 -21.27
C ILE A 34 -9.27 -14.86 -22.66
N ASP A 35 -9.17 -15.94 -23.43
CA ASP A 35 -9.79 -16.03 -24.77
C ASP A 35 -11.32 -15.85 -24.69
N VAL A 36 -11.98 -16.54 -23.75
CA VAL A 36 -13.43 -16.41 -23.56
C VAL A 36 -13.83 -14.99 -23.16
N ALA A 37 -13.12 -14.36 -22.22
CA ALA A 37 -13.39 -12.99 -21.80
C ALA A 37 -13.17 -11.97 -22.93
N SER A 38 -12.10 -12.14 -23.72
CA SER A 38 -11.81 -11.32 -24.90
C SER A 38 -12.91 -11.44 -25.96
N ASN A 39 -13.39 -12.66 -26.22
CA ASN A 39 -14.46 -12.89 -27.19
C ASN A 39 -15.81 -12.31 -26.72
N GLU A 40 -16.10 -12.39 -25.42
CA GLU A 40 -17.29 -11.76 -24.81
C GLU A 40 -17.23 -10.22 -24.92
N LEU A 41 -16.09 -9.61 -24.61
CA LEU A 41 -15.90 -8.15 -24.76
C LEU A 41 -16.04 -7.69 -26.21
N LYS A 42 -15.50 -8.45 -27.18
CA LYS A 42 -15.70 -8.20 -28.61
C LYS A 42 -17.17 -8.31 -29.00
N GLY A 43 -17.88 -9.31 -28.48
CA GLY A 43 -19.32 -9.50 -28.71
C GLY A 43 -20.18 -8.34 -28.21
N ARG A 44 -19.73 -7.66 -27.15
CA ARG A 44 -20.40 -6.48 -26.57
C ARG A 44 -20.09 -5.17 -27.30
N ASN A 45 -19.19 -5.17 -28.29
CA ASN A 45 -18.76 -3.98 -29.03
C ASN A 45 -18.42 -2.79 -28.10
N LEU A 46 -17.59 -3.04 -27.08
CA LEU A 46 -17.10 -1.94 -26.24
C LEU A 46 -16.38 -0.89 -27.11
N GLY A 47 -16.81 0.36 -26.98
CA GLY A 47 -16.16 1.48 -27.65
C GLY A 47 -14.76 1.72 -27.08
N GLU A 48 -13.86 2.25 -27.91
CA GLU A 48 -12.53 2.67 -27.45
C GLU A 48 -12.59 3.69 -26.30
N GLU A 49 -13.65 4.51 -26.25
CA GLU A 49 -13.88 5.49 -25.19
C GLU A 49 -14.13 4.83 -23.83
N GLU A 50 -14.95 3.77 -23.76
CA GLU A 50 -15.22 3.04 -22.51
C GLU A 50 -13.95 2.36 -21.97
N ILE A 51 -13.13 1.81 -22.87
CA ILE A 51 -11.83 1.22 -22.49
C ILE A 51 -10.90 2.31 -21.95
N LYS A 52 -10.84 3.47 -22.59
CA LYS A 52 -10.05 4.61 -22.11
C LYS A 52 -10.53 5.10 -20.75
N GLU A 53 -11.84 5.22 -20.55
CA GLU A 53 -12.43 5.65 -19.28
C GLU A 53 -12.11 4.66 -18.15
N TYR A 54 -12.25 3.36 -18.40
CA TYR A 54 -11.87 2.32 -17.44
C TYR A 54 -10.40 2.41 -17.07
N ILE A 55 -9.49 2.53 -18.06
CA ILE A 55 -8.05 2.67 -17.80
C ILE A 55 -7.77 3.94 -16.98
N ALA A 56 -8.39 5.06 -17.32
CA ALA A 56 -8.25 6.33 -16.60
C ALA A 56 -8.76 6.22 -15.15
N GLN A 57 -9.87 5.52 -14.93
CA GLN A 57 -10.43 5.30 -13.60
C GLN A 57 -9.51 4.42 -12.74
N LYS A 58 -8.93 3.35 -13.32
CA LYS A 58 -7.93 2.51 -12.64
C LYS A 58 -6.67 3.31 -12.31
N TYR A 59 -6.22 4.17 -13.21
CA TYR A 59 -5.11 5.07 -12.97
C TYR A 59 -5.40 5.99 -11.78
N LYS A 60 -6.55 6.67 -11.79
CA LYS A 60 -6.96 7.57 -10.70
C LYS A 60 -7.07 6.83 -9.36
N GLN A 61 -7.58 5.61 -9.35
CA GLN A 61 -7.63 4.79 -8.13
C GLN A 61 -6.23 4.40 -7.64
N ALA A 62 -5.33 4.04 -8.55
CA ALA A 62 -3.95 3.74 -8.22
C ALA A 62 -3.21 4.98 -7.69
N GLU A 63 -3.39 6.14 -8.32
CA GLU A 63 -2.83 7.42 -7.90
C GLU A 63 -3.33 7.83 -6.52
N LEU A 64 -4.65 7.77 -6.27
CA LEU A 64 -5.20 8.05 -4.93
C LEU A 64 -4.68 7.08 -3.88
N PHE A 65 -4.52 5.80 -4.23
CA PHE A 65 -3.92 4.81 -3.32
C PHE A 65 -2.44 5.14 -3.05
N ILE A 66 -1.71 5.58 -4.05
CA ILE A 66 -0.31 6.00 -3.97
C ILE A 66 -0.18 7.25 -3.10
N GLU A 67 -0.93 8.31 -3.39
CA GLU A 67 -0.87 9.57 -2.66
C GLU A 67 -1.14 9.34 -1.17
N LYS A 68 -2.18 8.56 -0.88
CA LYS A 68 -2.58 8.22 0.48
C LYS A 68 -1.57 7.37 1.23
N ASN A 69 -0.88 6.46 0.55
CA ASN A 69 0.07 5.53 1.21
C ASN A 69 1.52 6.00 1.15
N ILE A 70 1.91 6.86 0.22
CA ILE A 70 3.30 7.32 0.03
C ILE A 70 3.50 8.73 0.58
N HIS A 71 2.61 9.68 0.26
CA HIS A 71 2.80 11.07 0.63
C HIS A 71 2.31 11.37 2.05
N GLN A 72 1.29 10.67 2.52
CA GLN A 72 0.78 10.84 3.87
C GLN A 72 1.47 9.91 4.87
N GLU A 73 2.68 10.29 5.29
CA GLU A 73 3.39 9.61 6.37
C GLU A 73 2.65 9.76 7.72
N LEU A 74 2.89 8.82 8.63
CA LEU A 74 2.47 8.98 10.01
C LEU A 74 3.18 10.21 10.61
N PRO A 75 2.45 11.19 11.16
CA PRO A 75 3.08 12.39 11.70
C PRO A 75 4.02 12.03 12.85
N LEU A 76 5.11 12.79 13.00
CA LEU A 76 6.15 12.53 14.00
C LEU A 76 5.56 12.39 15.42
N VAL A 77 4.53 13.19 15.73
CA VAL A 77 3.83 13.13 17.02
C VAL A 77 3.18 11.75 17.24
N LEU A 78 2.49 11.20 16.23
CA LEU A 78 1.92 9.86 16.35
C LEU A 78 3.00 8.79 16.43
N LYS A 79 4.10 8.92 15.69
CA LYS A 79 5.27 8.02 15.81
C LYS A 79 5.79 7.99 17.24
N SER A 80 5.95 9.16 17.87
CA SER A 80 6.33 9.30 19.27
C SER A 80 5.30 8.68 20.22
N ILE A 81 4.00 8.95 20.02
CA ILE A 81 2.94 8.37 20.84
C ILE A 81 2.99 6.84 20.78
N PHE A 82 3.10 6.24 19.59
CA PHE A 82 3.15 4.78 19.49
C PHE A 82 4.44 4.19 20.07
N TYR A 83 5.55 4.91 19.98
CA TYR A 83 6.80 4.50 20.59
C TYR A 83 6.74 4.52 22.13
N PHE A 84 6.24 5.61 22.72
CA PHE A 84 6.17 5.79 24.17
C PHE A 84 4.93 5.18 24.82
N CYS A 85 3.87 4.92 24.05
CA CYS A 85 2.60 4.34 24.51
C CYS A 85 2.29 3.08 23.71
N TRP A 86 3.09 2.03 23.90
CA TRP A 86 2.94 0.73 23.22
C TRP A 86 1.79 -0.13 23.78
N LEU A 87 1.00 0.39 24.74
CA LEU A 87 -0.13 -0.32 25.31
C LEU A 87 -1.21 -0.57 24.24
N PRO A 88 -1.67 -1.83 24.06
CA PRO A 88 -2.68 -2.18 23.07
C PRO A 88 -3.93 -1.31 23.17
N LEU A 89 -4.37 -0.97 24.39
CA LEU A 89 -5.58 -0.19 24.64
C LEU A 89 -5.55 1.20 23.99
N ILE A 90 -4.38 1.86 23.96
CA ILE A 90 -4.21 3.19 23.35
C ILE A 90 -4.08 3.07 21.84
N THR A 91 -3.43 2.01 21.35
CA THR A 91 -3.12 1.85 19.91
C THR A 91 -4.27 1.26 19.09
N LEU A 92 -5.16 0.49 19.70
CA LEU A 92 -6.30 -0.16 19.03
C LEU A 92 -7.21 0.76 18.22
N PRO A 93 -7.71 1.91 18.74
CA PRO A 93 -8.62 2.77 17.98
C PRO A 93 -7.95 3.31 16.71
N PHE A 94 -6.67 3.70 16.80
CA PHE A 94 -5.91 4.14 15.63
C PHE A 94 -5.71 3.03 14.61
N LYS A 95 -5.44 1.79 15.05
CA LYS A 95 -5.30 0.64 14.14
C LYS A 95 -6.60 0.31 13.42
N MET A 96 -7.74 0.41 14.09
CA MET A 96 -9.06 0.23 13.46
C MET A 96 -9.29 1.31 12.40
N TYR A 97 -9.06 2.57 12.76
CA TYR A 97 -9.16 3.69 11.82
C TYR A 97 -8.27 3.50 10.58
N PHE A 98 -6.99 3.14 10.75
CA PHE A 98 -6.09 2.92 9.60
C PHE A 98 -6.48 1.70 8.75
N LYS A 99 -7.10 0.68 9.35
CA LYS A 99 -7.58 -0.50 8.63
C LYS A 99 -8.78 -0.16 7.76
N GLU A 100 -9.73 0.61 8.27
CA GLU A 100 -10.88 1.12 7.52
C GLU A 100 -10.44 2.02 6.37
N ASP A 101 -9.43 2.85 6.64
CA ASP A 101 -8.86 3.78 5.67
C ASP A 101 -7.97 3.10 4.59
N LYS A 102 -7.76 1.78 4.67
CA LYS A 102 -6.83 1.00 3.81
C LYS A 102 -5.40 1.57 3.79
N SER A 103 -4.99 2.24 4.86
CA SER A 103 -3.68 2.87 5.02
C SER A 103 -2.64 1.86 5.52
N ILE A 104 -2.18 0.99 4.64
CA ILE A 104 -1.30 -0.16 4.97
C ILE A 104 0.03 0.32 5.55
N LEU A 105 0.60 1.41 5.03
CA LEU A 105 1.86 1.95 5.53
C LEU A 105 1.75 2.45 6.97
N LYS A 106 0.72 3.26 7.26
CA LYS A 106 0.47 3.81 8.60
C LYS A 106 0.27 2.70 9.63
N LEU A 107 -0.41 1.61 9.25
CA LEU A 107 -0.59 0.44 10.11
C LEU A 107 0.75 -0.28 10.40
N LYS A 108 1.58 -0.49 9.38
CA LYS A 108 2.93 -1.07 9.55
C LYS A 108 3.82 -0.21 10.43
N GLN A 109 3.84 1.11 10.20
CA GLN A 109 4.58 2.06 11.01
C GLN A 109 4.11 2.04 12.46
N THR A 110 2.79 2.05 12.71
CA THR A 110 2.22 1.96 14.06
C THR A 110 2.70 0.72 14.80
N ASN A 111 2.65 -0.45 14.15
CA ASN A 111 3.13 -1.69 14.74
C ASN A 111 4.64 -1.69 14.97
N PHE A 112 5.41 -1.14 14.03
CA PHE A 112 6.85 -1.01 14.13
C PHE A 112 7.26 -0.16 15.33
N TYR A 113 6.74 1.07 15.46
CA TYR A 113 7.10 1.98 16.56
C TYR A 113 6.67 1.41 17.92
N ALA A 114 5.49 0.80 18.02
CA ALA A 114 5.05 0.15 19.27
C ALA A 114 5.97 -1.01 19.67
N THR A 115 6.39 -1.85 18.71
CA THR A 115 7.26 -3.00 18.99
C THR A 115 8.67 -2.54 19.38
N ILE A 116 9.25 -1.61 18.63
CA ILE A 116 10.60 -1.10 18.93
C ILE A 116 10.60 -0.32 20.24
N GLY A 117 9.56 0.48 20.51
CA GLY A 117 9.38 1.18 21.78
C GLY A 117 9.36 0.22 22.97
N PHE A 118 8.59 -0.88 22.86
CA PHE A 118 8.56 -1.94 23.88
C PHE A 118 9.92 -2.61 24.09
N ILE A 119 10.65 -2.92 23.01
CA ILE A 119 11.99 -3.53 23.09
C ILE A 119 12.96 -2.61 23.83
N PHE A 120 13.06 -1.33 23.43
CA PHE A 120 13.98 -0.39 24.07
C PHE A 120 13.57 -0.05 25.50
N PHE A 121 12.27 0.01 25.79
CA PHE A 121 11.79 0.13 27.17
C PHE A 121 12.22 -1.07 28.02
N THR A 122 12.08 -2.29 27.50
CA THR A 122 12.51 -3.52 28.19
C THR A 122 14.02 -3.51 28.42
N VAL A 123 14.82 -3.15 27.41
CA VAL A 123 16.28 -3.03 27.54
C VAL A 123 16.66 -1.98 28.59
N ALA A 124 16.04 -0.79 28.56
CA ALA A 124 16.29 0.26 29.55
C ALA A 124 15.93 -0.20 30.97
N ALA A 125 14.81 -0.91 31.15
CA ALA A 125 14.41 -1.48 32.43
C ALA A 125 15.39 -2.56 32.93
N LEU A 126 15.87 -3.44 32.04
CA LEU A 126 16.88 -4.43 32.39
C LEU A 126 18.21 -3.78 32.78
N CYS A 127 18.67 -2.77 32.04
CA CYS A 127 19.86 -2.01 32.41
C CYS A 127 19.70 -1.35 33.78
N PHE A 128 18.53 -0.75 34.07
CA PHE A 128 18.24 -0.14 35.36
C PHE A 128 18.30 -1.16 36.51
N LEU A 129 17.64 -2.32 36.35
CA LEU A 129 17.54 -3.34 37.40
C LEU A 129 18.85 -4.11 37.62
N PHE A 130 19.53 -4.52 36.55
CA PHE A 130 20.69 -5.42 36.64
C PHE A 130 22.03 -4.67 36.71
N LEU A 131 22.17 -3.57 35.97
CA LEU A 131 23.42 -2.79 35.96
C LEU A 131 23.39 -1.65 36.99
N LYS A 132 22.28 -1.50 37.73
CA LYS A 132 22.06 -0.42 38.71
C LYS A 132 22.35 0.97 38.14
N THR A 133 22.04 1.18 36.86
CA THR A 133 22.23 2.47 36.22
C THR A 133 21.27 3.50 36.82
N ASN A 134 21.67 4.78 36.78
CA ASN A 134 20.79 5.86 37.20
C ASN A 134 19.56 5.93 36.28
N LEU A 135 18.41 6.33 36.82
CA LEU A 135 17.16 6.49 36.07
C LEU A 135 17.35 7.35 34.81
N LEU A 136 18.14 8.42 34.92
CA LEU A 136 18.43 9.31 33.80
C LEU A 136 19.13 8.59 32.64
N SER A 137 20.06 7.68 32.93
CA SER A 137 20.74 6.86 31.92
C SER A 137 19.78 5.88 31.24
N ALA A 138 18.85 5.27 31.99
CA ALA A 138 17.83 4.39 31.42
C ALA A 138 16.89 5.15 30.48
N ILE A 139 16.45 6.36 30.87
CA ILE A 139 15.65 7.24 30.02
C ILE A 139 16.43 7.62 28.75
N SER A 140 17.72 7.95 28.87
CA SER A 140 18.55 8.26 27.70
C SER A 140 18.66 7.09 26.72
N ILE A 141 18.81 5.85 27.19
CA ILE A 141 18.82 4.65 26.34
C ILE A 141 17.49 4.51 25.60
N TRP A 142 16.38 4.75 26.30
CA TRP A 142 15.06 4.66 25.70
C TRP A 142 14.83 5.74 24.63
N ILE A 143 15.19 6.99 24.89
CA ILE A 143 15.10 8.07 23.89
C ILE A 143 16.04 7.83 22.70
N MET A 144 17.25 7.32 22.93
CA MET A 144 18.18 6.96 21.85
C MET A 144 17.58 5.89 20.93
N GLY A 145 16.83 4.95 21.50
CA GLY A 145 16.08 3.96 20.74
C GLY A 145 15.07 4.55 19.76
N MET A 146 14.43 5.68 20.11
CA MET A 146 13.51 6.39 19.21
C MET A 146 14.24 6.95 17.99
N ILE A 147 15.44 7.51 18.20
CA ILE A 147 16.27 8.03 17.09
C ILE A 147 16.66 6.89 16.13
N ILE A 148 17.08 5.75 16.69
CA ILE A 148 17.41 4.56 15.89
C ILE A 148 16.17 4.08 15.12
N ALA A 149 14.99 4.03 15.78
CA ALA A 149 13.74 3.64 15.14
C ALA A 149 13.38 4.56 13.97
N LEU A 150 13.53 5.88 14.12
CA LEU A 150 13.28 6.87 13.06
C LEU A 150 14.18 6.66 11.84
N ILE A 151 15.48 6.39 12.07
CA ILE A 151 16.44 6.13 11.00
C ILE A 151 16.10 4.83 10.27
N THR A 152 15.80 3.77 11.02
CA THR A 152 15.43 2.46 10.46
C THR A 152 14.13 2.53 9.67
N ASP A 153 13.09 3.19 10.19
CA ASP A 153 11.81 3.37 9.48
C ASP A 153 12.01 4.05 8.11
N LYS A 154 12.80 5.14 8.10
CA LYS A 154 13.08 5.87 6.86
C LYS A 154 13.80 5.00 5.82
N ARG A 155 14.76 4.19 6.23
CA ARG A 155 15.56 3.36 5.30
C ARG A 155 14.84 2.09 4.85
N PHE A 156 14.16 1.40 5.75
CA PHE A 156 13.66 0.04 5.48
C PHE A 156 12.19 -0.02 5.09
N ASN A 157 11.35 0.90 5.59
CA ASN A 157 9.93 0.87 5.26
C ASN A 157 9.61 1.74 4.05
N ARG A 158 10.19 2.94 3.97
CA ARG A 158 9.83 3.92 2.93
C ARG A 158 10.47 3.63 1.58
N ASP A 159 11.80 3.56 1.53
CA ASP A 159 12.52 3.51 0.26
C ASP A 159 12.14 2.31 -0.63
N PRO A 160 11.94 1.08 -0.10
CA PRO A 160 11.54 -0.05 -0.93
C PRO A 160 10.12 0.09 -1.50
N ILE A 161 9.22 0.72 -0.75
CA ILE A 161 7.83 0.92 -1.18
C ILE A 161 7.80 1.93 -2.31
N ILE A 162 8.46 3.09 -2.14
CA ILE A 162 8.58 4.11 -3.19
C ILE A 162 9.19 3.50 -4.46
N ARG A 163 10.28 2.74 -4.33
CA ARG A 163 10.94 2.11 -5.50
C ARG A 163 10.04 1.12 -6.23
N ARG A 164 9.27 0.28 -5.51
CA ARG A 164 8.32 -0.66 -6.14
C ARG A 164 7.22 0.09 -6.88
N PHE A 165 6.74 1.19 -6.33
CA PHE A 165 5.72 2.00 -6.99
C PHE A 165 6.26 2.76 -8.20
N ASP A 166 7.45 3.36 -8.12
CA ASP A 166 8.12 3.97 -9.27
C ASP A 166 8.30 2.96 -10.41
N GLN A 167 8.62 1.70 -10.08
CA GLN A 167 8.71 0.62 -11.07
C GLN A 167 7.37 0.28 -11.70
N ILE A 168 6.29 0.23 -10.92
CA ILE A 168 4.93 0.00 -11.43
C ILE A 168 4.53 1.13 -12.38
N ILE A 169 4.66 2.38 -11.96
CA ILE A 169 4.33 3.56 -12.78
C ILE A 169 5.12 3.54 -14.09
N ARG A 170 6.44 3.32 -14.03
CA ARG A 170 7.29 3.24 -15.23
C ARG A 170 6.89 2.09 -16.16
N LYS A 171 6.59 0.90 -15.61
CA LYS A 171 6.14 -0.26 -16.41
C LYS A 171 4.86 0.09 -17.15
N TYR A 172 3.89 0.70 -16.48
CA TYR A 172 2.63 1.12 -17.12
C TYR A 172 2.82 2.22 -18.16
N GLN A 173 3.60 3.27 -17.87
CA GLN A 173 3.93 4.32 -18.85
C GLN A 173 4.59 3.74 -20.11
N SER A 174 5.48 2.75 -19.95
CA SER A 174 6.11 2.07 -21.10
C SER A 174 5.18 1.11 -21.86
N SER A 175 4.09 0.64 -21.23
CA SER A 175 3.16 -0.35 -21.81
C SER A 175 1.96 0.31 -22.52
N SER A 176 1.69 1.59 -22.27
CA SER A 176 0.64 2.38 -22.94
C SER A 176 1.27 3.40 -23.90
N PRO A 177 1.62 3.02 -25.14
CA PRO A 177 2.11 3.96 -26.16
C PRO A 177 1.08 4.99 -26.63
N LEU A 178 -0.13 5.00 -26.06
CA LEU A 178 -1.21 5.93 -26.43
C LEU A 178 -1.21 7.25 -25.63
N PHE A 179 -0.38 7.37 -24.59
CA PHE A 179 -0.13 8.63 -23.86
C PHE A 179 1.26 9.16 -24.21
N THR A 180 1.47 9.47 -25.49
CA THR A 180 2.61 10.31 -25.89
C THR A 180 2.34 11.76 -25.51
N ASP A 181 2.97 12.19 -24.41
CA ASP A 181 3.64 13.48 -24.17
C ASP A 181 2.91 14.82 -24.38
N ASN A 182 1.62 14.85 -24.72
CA ASN A 182 0.89 16.13 -24.86
C ASN A 182 0.02 16.52 -23.66
N ASP A 183 -0.18 15.63 -22.68
CA ASP A 183 -0.80 15.97 -21.42
C ASP A 183 0.30 16.26 -20.40
N GLU A 184 0.86 17.47 -20.48
CA GLU A 184 1.65 18.06 -19.41
C GLU A 184 0.91 17.81 -18.08
N PRO A 185 1.58 17.31 -17.02
CA PRO A 185 0.96 17.24 -15.71
C PRO A 185 0.61 18.68 -15.33
N SER A 186 -0.69 18.97 -15.41
CA SER A 186 -1.28 20.21 -14.96
C SER A 186 -0.67 20.53 -13.60
N GLN A 187 0.06 21.64 -13.54
CA GLN A 187 0.55 22.19 -12.30
C GLN A 187 -0.66 22.38 -11.39
N LEU A 188 -0.88 21.42 -10.49
CA LEU A 188 -1.81 21.55 -9.40
C LEU A 188 -1.20 22.56 -8.41
N PRO A 189 -1.99 23.52 -7.90
CA PRO A 189 -1.53 24.61 -7.06
C PRO A 189 -0.99 24.16 -5.69
#